data_AF-A0A9P6KHP7-F1
#
_entry.id   AF-A0A9P6KHP7-F1
#
_cell.length_a   1.000
_cell.length_b   1.000
_cell.length_c   1.000
_cell.angle_alpha   90.00
_cell.angle_beta   90.00
_cell.angle_gamma   90.00
#
_symmetry.space_group_name_H-M   'P 1'
#
loop_
_entity.id
_entity.type
_entity.pdbx_description
1 polymer ?
#
loop_
_entity_poly.entity_id
_entity_poly.type
_entity_poly.pdbx_seq_one_letter_code
_entity_poly.pdbx_strand_id
1 'polypeptide(L)'
;MNVVFTSAYCPILGRAVPLVASILIGASYDLYYQHYAALLKSLPFSTWGEFKDGFPGFLGGFSDAERVGLETALRTHFDTSHDGPIHLEEHYLCDNADFVRSLISVSKDGEVIPPSREMNFYFRAKALLNSQHTEATFRKAVTEILEEYPKTRNWLKWHLAPSRGRHFFSALTSIDWEFSENTDLQENLGYDFQMLVGNQKATVEETLGCISRHINQVQGDYVLASNGISVLVDQPKLKRPYNNIGRAPNTTDTPSTRSVHEDHAKKPKLTEGTKQDSSTLGSDHKDNGDTNNDKNSWQSFGMPWGFSHEDLQVTNTCALDTTLMAWYFLRIFHRAALPLEVLAGANGSRVTDILCQVMEKIQAREWNKARWIWCKEILHLGTSGQNLQSLWSSLSEAFLENIPGLSMIQVTRSTVCSSKACPRSFKRDTQAMDSIMVQNARQINQENFDASLSFAATLCSEKIDAKDARMIDEADIRKVAFRDVDNGEDNEWFVCNGRRTEKSSQISKLPYLLVLNCLDDWHSSSKDGSVDIQTPQSTLVINGTSYTLAAIFYGLPESHQGKGYQFDQVCTAKMTK
;
A
#
# COMPACT_ATOMS: atom_id res chain seq x y z
N MET A 1 0.24 8.59 3.11
CA MET A 1 1.65 8.50 2.70
C MET A 1 2.36 7.64 3.72
N ASN A 2 3.05 6.59 3.27
CA ASN A 2 3.83 5.70 4.11
C ASN A 2 5.29 5.77 3.66
N VAL A 3 6.23 5.83 4.59
CA VAL A 3 7.67 5.80 4.28
C VAL A 3 8.17 4.43 4.67
N VAL A 4 8.62 3.66 3.68
CA VAL A 4 9.08 2.29 3.89
C VAL A 4 10.59 2.25 3.67
N PHE A 5 11.28 1.71 4.65
CA PHE A 5 12.70 1.40 4.58
C PHE A 5 12.87 -0.11 4.62
N THR A 6 13.54 -0.66 3.62
CA THR A 6 14.16 -1.98 3.77
C THR A 6 15.60 -1.77 4.20
N SER A 7 16.03 -2.41 5.27
CA SER A 7 17.35 -2.24 5.86
C SER A 7 18.07 -3.58 6.05
N ALA A 8 19.39 -3.56 6.01
CA ALA A 8 20.21 -4.73 6.33
C ALA A 8 21.32 -4.37 7.31
N TYR A 9 21.83 -5.36 8.02
CA TYR A 9 22.92 -5.16 8.96
C TYR A 9 24.23 -4.85 8.24
N CYS A 10 24.87 -3.73 8.60
CA CYS A 10 26.19 -3.37 8.12
C CYS A 10 27.23 -3.73 9.20
N PRO A 11 28.06 -4.77 8.99
CA PRO A 11 29.03 -5.21 10.01
C PRO A 11 30.12 -4.17 10.27
N ILE A 12 30.44 -3.33 9.29
CA ILE A 12 31.43 -2.24 9.43
C ILE A 12 30.92 -1.15 10.37
N LEU A 13 29.62 -0.83 10.28
CA LEU A 13 28.99 0.16 11.15
C LEU A 13 28.43 -0.42 12.45
N GLY A 14 28.33 -1.74 12.54
CA GLY A 14 27.72 -2.43 13.68
C GLY A 14 26.22 -2.14 13.85
N ARG A 15 25.53 -1.68 12.80
CA ARG A 15 24.09 -1.32 12.85
C ARG A 15 23.35 -1.62 11.54
N ALA A 16 22.02 -1.65 11.60
CA ALA A 16 21.18 -1.69 10.41
C ALA A 16 21.33 -0.39 9.59
N VAL A 17 21.38 -0.52 8.26
CA VAL A 17 21.44 0.59 7.32
C VAL A 17 20.34 0.45 6.26
N PRO A 18 19.76 1.56 5.78
CA PRO A 18 18.76 1.50 4.73
C PRO A 18 19.40 1.02 3.41
N LEU A 19 18.79 0.01 2.79
CA LEU A 19 19.11 -0.47 1.44
C LEU A 19 18.27 0.24 0.39
N VAL A 20 16.97 0.39 0.66
CA VAL A 20 16.04 1.15 -0.17
C VAL A 20 15.07 1.91 0.72
N ALA A 21 14.74 3.14 0.31
CA ALA A 21 13.72 3.96 0.93
C ALA A 21 12.66 4.30 -0.13
N SER A 22 11.38 4.20 0.22
CA SER A 22 10.30 4.55 -0.70
C SER A 22 9.18 5.27 0.02
N ILE A 23 8.58 6.23 -0.69
CA ILE A 23 7.37 6.90 -0.26
C ILE A 23 6.19 6.23 -0.97
N LEU A 24 5.45 5.41 -0.25
CA LEU A 24 4.29 4.70 -0.77
C LEU A 24 3.01 5.52 -0.55
N ILE A 25 2.22 5.70 -1.60
CA ILE A 25 0.89 6.32 -1.53
C ILE A 25 -0.17 5.21 -1.38
N GLY A 26 -0.06 4.47 -0.29
CA GLY A 26 -0.87 3.29 0.00
C GLY A 26 -0.04 2.18 0.63
N ALA A 27 -0.65 1.01 0.77
CA ALA A 27 -0.03 -0.21 1.31
C ALA A 27 -0.57 -1.46 0.59
N SER A 28 -0.72 -1.38 -0.74
CA SER A 28 -1.08 -2.54 -1.56
C SER A 28 0.15 -3.38 -1.86
N TYR A 29 -0.06 -4.67 -2.15
CA TYR A 29 1.04 -5.56 -2.52
C TYR A 29 1.76 -5.07 -3.80
N ASP A 30 1.05 -4.41 -4.73
CA ASP A 30 1.66 -3.82 -5.94
C ASP A 30 2.67 -2.72 -5.60
N LEU A 31 2.38 -1.87 -4.61
CA LEU A 31 3.29 -0.82 -4.17
C LEU A 31 4.52 -1.41 -3.48
N TYR A 32 4.34 -2.43 -2.65
CA TYR A 32 5.44 -3.17 -2.05
C TYR A 32 6.25 -3.94 -3.10
N TYR A 33 5.61 -4.50 -4.12
CA TYR A 33 6.29 -5.12 -5.26
C TYR A 33 7.23 -4.12 -5.94
N GLN A 34 6.79 -2.89 -6.21
CA GLN A 34 7.66 -1.87 -6.80
C GLN A 34 8.85 -1.51 -5.88
N HIS A 35 8.60 -1.40 -4.57
CA HIS A 35 9.65 -1.17 -3.58
C HIS A 35 10.72 -2.28 -3.62
N TYR A 36 10.30 -3.54 -3.59
CA TYR A 36 11.22 -4.68 -3.62
C TYR A 36 11.83 -4.91 -4.99
N ALA A 37 11.14 -4.62 -6.08
CA ALA A 37 11.72 -4.67 -7.42
C ALA A 37 12.86 -3.66 -7.56
N ALA A 38 12.72 -2.47 -6.97
CA ALA A 38 13.80 -1.48 -6.92
C ALA A 38 14.98 -1.96 -6.06
N LEU A 39 14.71 -2.60 -4.92
CA LEU A 39 15.74 -3.25 -4.09
C LEU A 39 16.49 -4.33 -4.87
N LEU A 40 15.78 -5.30 -5.46
CA LEU A 40 16.41 -6.42 -6.13
C LEU A 40 17.27 -5.98 -7.32
N LYS A 41 16.80 -4.99 -8.09
CA LYS A 41 17.58 -4.37 -9.18
C LYS A 41 18.87 -3.69 -8.71
N SER A 42 18.95 -3.25 -7.46
CA SER A 42 20.16 -2.60 -6.92
C SER A 42 21.17 -3.60 -6.35
N LEU A 43 20.73 -4.83 -6.08
CA LEU A 43 21.59 -5.90 -5.56
C LEU A 43 22.40 -6.55 -6.69
N PRO A 44 23.59 -7.10 -6.40
CA PRO A 44 24.48 -7.67 -7.42
C PRO A 44 24.11 -9.11 -7.84
N PHE A 45 22.95 -9.62 -7.43
CA PHE A 45 22.56 -11.02 -7.65
C PHE A 45 21.81 -11.15 -8.97
N SER A 46 22.30 -11.99 -9.88
CA SER A 46 21.69 -12.21 -11.19
C SER A 46 20.81 -13.46 -11.22
N THR A 47 20.99 -14.37 -10.27
CA THR A 47 20.25 -15.63 -10.18
C THR A 47 19.67 -15.86 -8.79
N TRP A 48 18.64 -16.68 -8.70
CA TRP A 48 18.05 -17.07 -7.41
C TRP A 48 19.09 -17.75 -6.49
N GLY A 49 19.97 -18.59 -7.04
CA GLY A 49 21.03 -19.25 -6.26
C GLY A 49 21.99 -18.23 -5.63
N GLU A 50 22.48 -17.28 -6.43
CA GLU A 50 23.36 -16.20 -5.95
C GLU A 50 22.68 -15.35 -4.87
N PHE A 51 21.39 -15.05 -5.04
CA PHE A 51 20.62 -14.31 -4.04
C PHE A 51 20.52 -15.10 -2.74
N LYS A 52 20.15 -16.38 -2.80
CA LYS A 52 20.02 -17.19 -1.59
C LYS A 52 21.33 -17.32 -0.82
N ASP A 53 22.42 -17.50 -1.53
CA ASP A 53 23.74 -17.73 -0.93
C ASP A 53 24.40 -16.42 -0.48
N GLY A 54 24.09 -15.30 -1.15
CA GLY A 54 24.78 -14.03 -0.97
C GLY A 54 24.00 -12.95 -0.23
N PHE A 55 22.67 -13.03 -0.19
CA PHE A 55 21.85 -12.04 0.49
C PHE A 55 21.62 -12.44 1.95
N PRO A 56 22.10 -11.63 2.92
CA PRO A 56 22.05 -11.97 4.34
C PRO A 56 20.64 -11.84 4.96
N GLY A 57 19.62 -11.66 4.12
CA GLY A 57 18.28 -11.31 4.53
C GLY A 57 18.15 -9.86 4.99
N PHE A 58 16.91 -9.48 5.31
CA PHE A 58 16.60 -8.20 5.93
C PHE A 58 15.53 -8.35 7.00
N LEU A 59 15.51 -7.36 7.89
CA LEU A 59 14.47 -7.18 8.87
C LEU A 59 13.43 -6.19 8.31
N GLY A 60 12.16 -6.52 8.46
CA GLY A 60 11.05 -5.68 8.02
C GLY A 60 9.93 -5.64 9.03
N GLY A 61 9.09 -4.60 8.91
CA GLY A 61 7.75 -4.68 9.47
C GLY A 61 6.97 -5.77 8.75
N PHE A 62 5.95 -6.36 9.38
CA PHE A 62 5.15 -7.41 8.74
C PHE A 62 3.76 -6.95 8.32
N SER A 63 3.47 -7.06 7.03
CA SER A 63 2.10 -7.08 6.52
C SER A 63 1.93 -8.14 5.43
N ASP A 64 0.72 -8.66 5.27
CA ASP A 64 0.44 -9.63 4.21
C ASP A 64 0.67 -9.02 2.81
N ALA A 65 0.41 -7.71 2.65
CA ALA A 65 0.69 -6.99 1.41
C ALA A 65 2.19 -6.89 1.12
N GLU A 66 2.99 -6.59 2.13
CA GLU A 66 4.45 -6.51 2.03
C GLU A 66 5.07 -7.87 1.70
N ARG A 67 4.62 -8.93 2.39
CA ARG A 67 5.02 -10.31 2.09
C ARG A 67 4.71 -10.70 0.65
N VAL A 68 3.47 -10.49 0.19
CA VAL A 68 3.04 -10.82 -1.18
C VAL A 68 3.80 -9.98 -2.20
N GLY A 69 4.03 -8.69 -1.92
CA GLY A 69 4.82 -7.81 -2.77
C GLY A 69 6.27 -8.28 -2.92
N LEU A 70 6.91 -8.68 -1.81
CA LEU A 70 8.26 -9.26 -1.82
C LEU A 70 8.31 -10.56 -2.63
N GLU A 71 7.41 -11.49 -2.35
CA GLU A 71 7.34 -12.77 -3.05
C GLU A 71 7.20 -12.58 -4.56
N THR A 72 6.30 -11.68 -4.96
CA THR A 72 6.06 -11.34 -6.37
C THR A 72 7.28 -10.70 -7.01
N ALA A 73 8.02 -9.87 -6.27
CA ALA A 73 9.24 -9.22 -6.74
C ALA A 73 10.36 -10.24 -6.97
N LEU A 74 10.56 -11.17 -6.03
CA LEU A 74 11.55 -12.25 -6.15
C LEU A 74 11.23 -13.17 -7.33
N ARG A 75 9.96 -13.57 -7.48
CA ARG A 75 9.52 -14.43 -8.59
C ARG A 75 9.80 -13.78 -9.94
N THR A 76 9.39 -12.52 -10.09
CA THR A 76 9.55 -11.77 -11.32
C THR A 76 11.04 -11.48 -11.62
N HIS A 77 11.82 -11.11 -10.61
CA HIS A 77 13.22 -10.70 -10.82
C HIS A 77 14.12 -11.88 -11.19
N PHE A 78 13.92 -13.06 -10.58
CA PHE A 78 14.74 -14.24 -10.80
C PHE A 78 14.11 -15.27 -11.75
N ASP A 79 12.99 -14.94 -12.39
CA ASP A 79 12.23 -15.82 -13.29
C ASP A 79 11.97 -17.21 -12.68
N THR A 80 11.59 -17.24 -11.40
CA THR A 80 11.29 -18.51 -10.73
C THR A 80 9.84 -18.91 -11.01
N SER A 81 9.63 -20.16 -11.40
CA SER A 81 8.30 -20.69 -11.73
C SER A 81 7.30 -20.42 -10.59
N HIS A 82 6.10 -19.97 -10.93
CA HIS A 82 5.04 -19.70 -9.96
C HIS A 82 4.66 -20.91 -9.09
N ASP A 83 4.96 -22.13 -9.53
CA ASP A 83 4.51 -23.37 -8.88
C ASP A 83 5.42 -23.84 -7.73
N GLY A 84 6.63 -23.29 -7.59
CA GLY A 84 7.56 -23.65 -6.51
C GLY A 84 7.37 -22.80 -5.25
N PRO A 85 7.45 -23.38 -4.03
CA PRO A 85 7.44 -22.59 -2.80
C PRO A 85 8.71 -21.73 -2.70
N ILE A 86 8.55 -20.43 -2.42
CA ILE A 86 9.63 -19.57 -1.97
C ILE A 86 9.56 -19.54 -0.44
N HIS A 87 10.62 -20.03 0.21
CA HIS A 87 10.78 -19.95 1.66
C HIS A 87 11.23 -18.54 2.04
N LEU A 88 10.29 -17.58 2.07
CA LEU A 88 10.59 -16.18 2.39
C LEU A 88 11.23 -16.03 3.76
N GLU A 89 10.96 -16.95 4.69
CA GLU A 89 11.59 -17.01 6.01
C GLU A 89 13.11 -17.22 5.97
N GLU A 90 13.70 -17.52 4.78
CA GLU A 90 15.15 -17.55 4.51
C GLU A 90 15.76 -16.19 4.20
N HIS A 91 14.95 -15.18 3.91
CA HIS A 91 15.46 -13.87 3.47
C HIS A 91 14.75 -12.69 4.13
N TYR A 92 13.66 -12.95 4.83
CA TYR A 92 12.80 -11.94 5.42
C TYR A 92 12.29 -12.39 6.78
N LEU A 93 12.65 -11.61 7.80
CA LEU A 93 12.16 -11.79 9.15
C LEU A 93 11.39 -10.57 9.62
N CYS A 94 10.42 -10.83 10.49
CA CYS A 94 9.75 -9.78 11.24
C CYS A 94 10.64 -9.32 12.37
N ASP A 95 10.66 -8.01 12.60
CA ASP A 95 11.23 -7.50 13.84
C ASP A 95 10.45 -8.05 15.06
N ASN A 96 11.17 -8.59 16.04
CA ASN A 96 10.63 -8.99 17.33
C ASN A 96 9.87 -7.84 18.01
N ALA A 97 10.27 -6.59 17.77
CA ALA A 97 9.65 -5.43 18.34
C ALA A 97 8.19 -5.25 17.89
N ASP A 98 7.81 -5.67 16.68
CA ASP A 98 6.41 -5.67 16.22
C ASP A 98 5.55 -6.61 17.09
N PHE A 99 6.04 -7.82 17.36
CA PHE A 99 5.35 -8.77 18.25
C PHE A 99 5.28 -8.22 19.67
N VAL A 100 6.38 -7.68 20.20
CA VAL A 100 6.43 -7.11 21.56
C VAL A 100 5.50 -5.90 21.70
N ARG A 101 5.41 -5.01 20.71
CA ARG A 101 4.46 -3.90 20.71
C ARG A 101 3.02 -4.38 20.73
N SER A 102 2.69 -5.35 19.87
CA SER A 102 1.39 -6.01 19.85
C SER A 102 1.06 -6.64 21.21
N LEU A 103 2.04 -7.35 21.80
CA LEU A 103 1.96 -7.97 23.12
C LEU A 103 1.68 -6.94 24.23
N ILE A 104 2.40 -5.81 24.27
CA ILE A 104 2.17 -4.75 25.27
C ILE A 104 0.75 -4.20 25.16
N SER A 105 0.23 -4.07 23.93
CA SER A 105 -1.14 -3.60 23.72
C SER A 105 -2.16 -4.58 24.28
N VAL A 106 -2.04 -5.87 23.94
CA VAL A 106 -3.00 -6.89 24.40
C VAL A 106 -2.86 -7.18 25.91
N SER A 107 -1.66 -7.04 26.49
CA SER A 107 -1.45 -7.24 27.93
C SER A 107 -2.16 -6.18 28.78
N LYS A 108 -2.24 -4.95 28.26
CA LYS A 108 -2.91 -3.80 28.91
C LYS A 108 -4.41 -3.76 28.70
N ASP A 109 -4.94 -4.59 27.81
CA ASP A 109 -6.37 -4.70 27.60
C ASP A 109 -7.01 -5.49 28.75
N GLY A 110 -7.57 -4.75 29.71
CA GLY A 110 -8.21 -5.32 30.91
C GLY A 110 -9.38 -6.26 30.64
N GLU A 111 -9.99 -6.19 29.44
CA GLU A 111 -11.08 -7.09 29.04
C GLU A 111 -10.53 -8.44 28.54
N VAL A 112 -9.32 -8.44 27.97
CA VAL A 112 -8.63 -9.64 27.47
C VAL A 112 -7.78 -10.28 28.57
N ILE A 113 -6.97 -9.47 29.26
CA ILE A 113 -6.03 -9.88 30.31
C ILE A 113 -6.37 -9.14 31.61
N PRO A 114 -6.74 -9.85 32.71
CA PRO A 114 -6.96 -9.20 33.99
C PRO A 114 -5.72 -8.42 34.45
N PRO A 115 -5.85 -7.17 34.97
CA PRO A 115 -4.70 -6.35 35.36
C PRO A 115 -3.75 -7.03 36.36
N SER A 116 -4.29 -7.86 37.27
CA SER A 116 -3.49 -8.63 38.22
C SER A 116 -2.60 -9.71 37.58
N ARG A 117 -2.83 -10.04 36.30
CA ARG A 117 -2.12 -11.07 35.54
C ARG A 117 -1.34 -10.52 34.35
N GLU A 118 -1.38 -9.20 34.10
CA GLU A 118 -0.74 -8.52 32.98
C GLU A 118 0.74 -8.92 32.82
N MET A 119 1.53 -8.76 33.90
CA MET A 119 2.97 -9.05 33.86
C MET A 119 3.26 -10.54 33.63
N ASN A 120 2.45 -11.43 34.21
CA ASN A 120 2.64 -12.87 34.01
C ASN A 120 2.39 -13.28 32.56
N PHE A 121 1.31 -12.79 31.96
CA PHE A 121 1.01 -12.98 30.55
C PHE A 121 2.11 -12.40 29.66
N TYR A 122 2.54 -11.16 29.94
CA TYR A 122 3.63 -10.51 29.19
C TYR A 122 4.90 -11.36 29.16
N PHE A 123 5.38 -11.84 30.32
CA PHE A 123 6.59 -12.65 30.36
C PHE A 123 6.44 -14.00 29.65
N ARG A 124 5.31 -14.68 29.82
CA ARG A 124 5.03 -15.97 29.14
C ARG A 124 4.96 -15.81 27.63
N ALA A 125 4.22 -14.81 27.14
CA ALA A 125 4.10 -14.57 25.72
C ALA A 125 5.40 -14.06 25.09
N LYS A 126 6.16 -13.21 25.79
CA LYS A 126 7.49 -12.76 25.34
C LYS A 126 8.48 -13.92 25.25
N ALA A 127 8.38 -14.91 26.13
CA ALA A 127 9.23 -16.10 26.08
C ALA A 127 9.08 -16.91 24.79
N LEU A 128 7.96 -16.77 24.05
CA LEU A 128 7.78 -17.40 22.74
C LEU A 128 8.84 -16.97 21.71
N LEU A 129 9.48 -15.80 21.90
CA LEU A 129 10.57 -15.32 21.04
C LEU A 129 11.94 -15.96 21.35
N ASN A 130 12.04 -16.80 22.39
CA ASN A 130 13.32 -17.41 22.78
C ASN A 130 13.82 -18.39 21.70
N SER A 131 15.01 -18.12 21.16
CA SER A 131 15.69 -18.95 20.16
C SER A 131 16.01 -20.37 20.61
N GLN A 132 16.04 -20.62 21.92
CA GLN A 132 16.28 -21.96 22.48
C GLN A 132 15.04 -22.87 22.45
N HIS A 133 13.88 -22.35 22.04
CA HIS A 133 12.70 -23.19 21.92
C HIS A 133 12.82 -24.17 20.75
N THR A 134 12.66 -25.46 21.06
CA THR A 134 12.27 -26.45 20.05
C THR A 134 10.80 -26.23 19.67
N GLU A 135 10.41 -26.65 18.46
CA GLU A 135 9.02 -26.58 18.00
C GLU A 135 8.04 -27.21 19.01
N ALA A 136 8.39 -28.36 19.59
CA ALA A 136 7.57 -29.04 20.59
C ALA A 136 7.39 -28.20 21.87
N THR A 137 8.48 -27.63 22.40
CA THR A 137 8.41 -26.76 23.59
C THR A 137 7.66 -25.46 23.32
N PHE A 138 7.82 -24.89 22.13
CA PHE A 138 7.09 -23.70 21.69
C PHE A 138 5.59 -23.96 21.61
N ARG A 139 5.18 -25.05 20.94
CA ARG A 139 3.77 -25.43 20.82
C ARG A 139 3.14 -25.71 22.18
N LYS A 140 3.88 -26.31 23.12
CA LYS A 140 3.44 -26.48 24.50
C LYS A 140 3.20 -25.13 25.19
N ALA A 141 4.15 -24.21 25.10
CA ALA A 141 4.01 -22.87 25.69
C ALA A 141 2.82 -22.09 25.09
N VAL A 142 2.61 -22.19 23.78
CA VAL A 142 1.43 -21.62 23.10
C VAL A 142 0.14 -22.21 23.67
N THR A 143 0.04 -23.53 23.81
CA THR A 143 -1.15 -24.20 24.36
C THR A 143 -1.43 -23.74 25.79
N GLU A 144 -0.40 -23.69 26.64
CA GLU A 144 -0.53 -23.21 28.02
C GLU A 144 -1.05 -21.76 28.08
N ILE A 145 -0.54 -20.85 27.22
CA ILE A 145 -1.04 -19.47 27.13
C ILE A 145 -2.50 -19.45 26.69
N LEU A 146 -2.90 -20.27 25.71
CA LEU A 146 -4.27 -20.30 25.20
C LEU A 146 -5.28 -20.92 26.18
N GLU A 147 -4.85 -21.85 27.02
CA GLU A 147 -5.66 -22.41 28.10
C GLU A 147 -5.84 -21.40 29.23
N GLU A 148 -4.77 -20.71 29.59
CA GLU A 148 -4.74 -19.76 30.71
C GLU A 148 -5.38 -18.41 30.39
N TYR A 149 -5.27 -17.98 29.12
CA TYR A 149 -5.73 -16.69 28.59
C TYR A 149 -6.55 -16.87 27.30
N PRO A 150 -7.73 -17.53 27.36
CA PRO A 150 -8.47 -17.96 26.17
C PRO A 150 -8.91 -16.82 25.25
N LYS A 151 -9.10 -15.61 25.76
CA LYS A 151 -9.46 -14.42 24.98
C LYS A 151 -8.35 -13.94 24.04
N THR A 152 -7.11 -14.39 24.22
CA THR A 152 -5.97 -14.06 23.35
C THR A 152 -5.90 -14.95 22.11
N ARG A 153 -6.80 -15.93 21.96
CA ARG A 153 -6.75 -16.95 20.91
C ARG A 153 -6.64 -16.38 19.51
N ASN A 154 -7.42 -15.35 19.18
CA ASN A 154 -7.41 -14.78 17.84
C ASN A 154 -6.12 -13.97 17.59
N TRP A 155 -5.67 -13.20 18.58
CA TRP A 155 -4.38 -12.49 18.53
C TRP A 155 -3.22 -13.47 18.31
N LEU A 156 -3.15 -14.55 19.08
CA LEU A 156 -2.06 -15.52 18.96
C LEU A 156 -2.18 -16.35 17.67
N LYS A 157 -3.39 -16.77 17.27
CA LYS A 157 -3.62 -17.42 15.96
C LYS A 157 -3.19 -16.55 14.79
N TRP A 158 -3.36 -15.23 14.90
CA TRP A 158 -2.90 -14.31 13.86
C TRP A 158 -1.38 -14.43 13.69
N HIS A 159 -0.61 -14.29 14.77
CA HIS A 159 0.85 -14.43 14.73
C HIS A 159 1.32 -15.84 14.35
N LEU A 160 0.56 -16.88 14.70
CA LEU A 160 0.87 -18.27 14.42
C LEU A 160 0.37 -18.78 13.06
N ALA A 161 -0.23 -17.92 12.24
CA ALA A 161 -0.67 -18.33 10.90
C ALA A 161 0.54 -18.92 10.12
N PRO A 162 0.37 -20.00 9.34
CA PRO A 162 1.50 -20.66 8.66
C PRO A 162 2.37 -19.73 7.81
N SER A 163 1.75 -18.72 7.19
CA SER A 163 2.43 -17.69 6.38
C SER A 163 3.13 -16.58 7.18
N ARG A 164 3.00 -16.57 8.52
CA ARG A 164 3.50 -15.49 9.39
C ARG A 164 4.40 -16.01 10.50
N GLY A 165 4.00 -17.10 11.16
CA GLY A 165 4.66 -17.59 12.37
C GLY A 165 6.14 -17.87 12.16
N ARG A 166 6.53 -18.34 10.97
CA ARG A 166 7.93 -18.62 10.62
C ARG A 166 8.81 -17.37 10.57
N HIS A 167 8.21 -16.19 10.38
CA HIS A 167 8.92 -14.92 10.34
C HIS A 167 9.07 -14.26 11.73
N PHE A 168 8.25 -14.66 12.71
CA PHE A 168 8.30 -14.15 14.08
C PHE A 168 9.01 -15.08 15.06
N PHE A 169 8.88 -16.41 14.87
CA PHE A 169 9.29 -17.39 15.86
C PHE A 169 10.34 -18.33 15.27
N SER A 170 11.57 -18.20 15.77
CA SER A 170 12.70 -19.10 15.48
C SER A 170 12.34 -20.58 15.62
N ALA A 171 11.55 -20.94 16.64
CA ALA A 171 11.09 -22.32 16.86
C ALA A 171 10.20 -22.90 15.75
N LEU A 172 9.69 -22.06 14.83
CA LEU A 172 8.86 -22.46 13.69
C LEU A 172 9.62 -22.40 12.35
N THR A 173 10.86 -21.92 12.35
CA THR A 173 11.74 -21.90 11.16
C THR A 173 12.87 -22.91 11.35
N SER A 174 13.38 -23.44 10.24
CA SER A 174 14.54 -24.34 10.23
C SER A 174 15.88 -23.60 10.18
N ILE A 175 15.84 -22.27 10.24
CA ILE A 175 16.97 -21.41 9.90
C ILE A 175 17.47 -20.77 11.17
N ASP A 176 18.76 -20.99 11.43
CA ASP A 176 19.46 -20.33 12.51
C ASP A 176 19.93 -18.96 12.01
N TRP A 177 19.18 -17.94 12.40
CA TRP A 177 19.46 -16.57 12.00
C TRP A 177 20.43 -15.93 12.98
N GLU A 178 21.63 -15.60 12.53
CA GLU A 178 22.61 -14.80 13.29
C GLU A 178 22.29 -13.29 13.28
N PHE A 179 21.01 -12.90 13.26
CA PHE A 179 20.69 -11.50 13.54
C PHE A 179 20.98 -11.21 15.01
N SER A 180 21.57 -10.05 15.29
CA SER A 180 21.78 -9.64 16.67
C SER A 180 20.44 -9.65 17.41
N GLU A 181 20.44 -10.09 18.67
CA GLU A 181 19.25 -10.04 19.54
C GLU A 181 18.66 -8.62 19.67
N ASN A 182 19.40 -7.62 19.21
CA ASN A 182 19.05 -6.22 19.22
C ASN A 182 18.42 -5.78 17.88
N THR A 183 17.19 -6.24 17.63
CA THR A 183 16.40 -5.80 16.47
C THR A 183 15.90 -4.36 16.59
N ASP A 184 16.04 -3.71 17.77
CA ASP A 184 15.76 -2.27 17.98
C ASP A 184 16.49 -1.37 16.99
N LEU A 185 17.56 -1.85 16.33
CA LEU A 185 18.27 -1.10 15.31
C LEU A 185 17.39 -0.68 14.11
N GLN A 186 16.36 -1.46 13.76
CA GLN A 186 15.41 -1.04 12.72
C GLN A 186 14.40 -0.02 13.25
N GLU A 187 13.90 -0.19 14.48
CA GLU A 187 13.08 0.84 15.12
C GLU A 187 13.84 2.15 15.27
N ASN A 188 15.15 2.08 15.54
CA ASN A 188 16.02 3.24 15.59
C ASN A 188 16.10 3.94 14.23
N LEU A 189 16.11 3.23 13.10
CA LEU A 189 16.02 3.88 11.78
C LEU A 189 14.70 4.64 11.61
N GLY A 190 13.58 4.02 11.99
CA GLY A 190 12.27 4.67 11.95
C GLY A 190 12.21 5.89 12.89
N TYR A 191 12.78 5.76 14.09
CA TYR A 191 12.86 6.83 15.09
C TYR A 191 13.78 7.97 14.66
N ASP A 192 14.99 7.67 14.19
CA ASP A 192 15.96 8.63 13.67
C ASP A 192 15.35 9.41 12.52
N PHE A 193 14.66 8.72 11.62
CA PHE A 193 13.93 9.35 10.54
C PHE A 193 12.82 10.27 11.06
N GLN A 194 12.00 9.82 12.02
CA GLN A 194 10.97 10.65 12.65
C GLN A 194 11.56 11.86 13.37
N MET A 195 12.72 11.73 14.00
CA MET A 195 13.42 12.83 14.66
C MET A 195 13.96 13.86 13.64
N LEU A 196 14.43 13.41 12.48
CA LEU A 196 14.87 14.27 11.37
C LEU A 196 13.71 15.03 10.73
N VAL A 197 12.53 14.41 10.68
CA VAL A 197 11.27 14.99 10.19
C VAL A 197 10.64 15.93 11.22
N GLY A 198 10.81 15.63 12.51
CA GLY A 198 10.16 16.32 13.62
C GLY A 198 8.74 15.82 13.89
N ASN A 199 8.10 16.33 14.96
CA ASN A 199 6.73 15.96 15.36
C ASN A 199 5.62 16.45 14.40
N GLN A 200 5.98 17.01 13.25
CA GLN A 200 5.03 17.54 12.27
C GLN A 200 4.84 16.56 11.11
N LYS A 201 3.69 16.64 10.44
CA LYS A 201 3.42 15.85 9.24
C LYS A 201 4.27 16.40 8.09
N ALA A 202 5.41 15.77 7.79
CA ALA A 202 6.25 16.20 6.68
C ALA A 202 5.55 16.08 5.31
N THR A 203 5.90 16.98 4.41
CA THR A 203 5.61 16.89 2.98
C THR A 203 6.39 15.76 2.31
N VAL A 204 6.01 15.40 1.08
CA VAL A 204 6.82 14.50 0.26
C VAL A 204 8.23 15.07 0.06
N GLU A 205 8.35 16.36 -0.23
CA GLU A 205 9.64 17.04 -0.43
C GLU A 205 10.51 17.02 0.82
N GLU A 206 9.94 17.38 1.98
CA GLU A 206 10.63 17.31 3.27
C GLU A 206 11.02 15.87 3.61
N THR A 207 10.14 14.90 3.34
CA THR A 207 10.41 13.48 3.52
C THR A 207 11.58 13.03 2.65
N LEU A 208 11.60 13.39 1.37
CA LEU A 208 12.72 13.11 0.46
C LEU A 208 14.01 13.77 0.94
N GLY A 209 13.95 15.03 1.36
CA GLY A 209 15.07 15.74 1.95
C GLY A 209 15.59 15.07 3.23
N CYS A 210 14.71 14.53 4.07
CA CYS A 210 15.09 13.76 5.26
C CYS A 210 15.74 12.42 4.88
N ILE A 211 15.17 11.70 3.90
CA ILE A 211 15.71 10.43 3.41
C ILE A 211 17.12 10.66 2.87
N SER A 212 17.28 11.66 2.01
CA SER A 212 18.58 12.02 1.42
C SER A 212 19.61 12.38 2.49
N ARG A 213 19.27 13.22 3.46
CA ARG A 213 20.16 13.56 4.59
C ARG A 213 20.55 12.32 5.40
N HIS A 214 19.59 11.44 5.70
CA HIS A 214 19.84 10.22 6.45
C HIS A 214 20.77 9.27 5.70
N ILE A 215 20.54 9.04 4.39
CA ILE A 215 21.40 8.21 3.55
C ILE A 215 22.83 8.79 3.47
N ASN A 216 22.96 10.11 3.25
CA ASN A 216 24.25 10.78 3.21
C ASN A 216 25.00 10.67 4.53
N GLN A 217 24.29 10.74 5.67
CA GLN A 217 24.88 10.51 6.99
C GLN A 217 25.40 9.09 7.13
N VAL A 218 24.58 8.07 6.79
CA VAL A 218 24.99 6.66 6.84
C VAL A 218 26.21 6.40 5.94
N GLN A 219 26.25 7.01 4.75
CA GLN A 219 27.38 6.91 3.83
C GLN A 219 28.65 7.56 4.41
N GLY A 220 28.52 8.75 5.00
CA GLY A 220 29.62 9.42 5.70
C GLY A 220 30.17 8.57 6.84
N ASP A 221 29.28 8.03 7.67
CA ASP A 221 29.63 7.13 8.77
C ASP A 221 30.35 5.88 8.24
N TYR A 222 29.87 5.29 7.15
CA TYR A 222 30.50 4.11 6.55
C TYR A 222 31.93 4.39 6.08
N VAL A 223 32.15 5.53 5.41
CA VAL A 223 33.49 5.95 4.98
C VAL A 223 34.41 6.17 6.17
N LEU A 224 33.93 6.80 7.25
CA LEU A 224 34.71 7.00 8.47
C LEU A 224 35.07 5.66 9.13
N ALA A 225 34.09 4.78 9.34
CA ALA A 225 34.29 3.46 9.93
C ALA A 225 35.22 2.58 9.11
N SER A 226 35.11 2.61 7.77
CA SER A 226 35.99 1.87 6.86
C SER A 226 37.45 2.34 6.95
N ASN A 227 37.69 3.59 7.36
CA ASN A 227 39.02 4.14 7.61
C ASN A 227 39.49 3.93 9.07
N GLY A 228 38.80 3.09 9.84
CA GLY A 228 39.12 2.80 11.24
C GLY A 228 38.74 3.91 12.22
N ILE A 229 37.96 4.90 11.78
CA ILE A 229 37.45 5.96 12.66
C ILE A 229 36.18 5.47 13.33
N SER A 230 36.20 5.34 14.65
CA SER A 230 35.02 4.93 15.42
C SER A 230 33.89 5.95 15.25
N VAL A 231 32.80 5.52 14.61
CA VAL A 231 31.55 6.28 14.58
C VAL A 231 30.79 5.95 15.86
N LEU A 232 30.83 6.85 16.84
CA LEU A 232 29.98 6.72 18.02
C LEU A 232 28.54 6.94 17.58
N VAL A 233 27.75 5.87 17.60
CA VAL A 233 26.29 5.99 17.53
C VAL A 233 25.85 6.50 18.90
N ASP A 234 25.64 7.81 19.02
CA ASP A 234 25.00 8.37 20.20
C ASP A 234 23.64 7.68 20.34
N GLN A 235 23.49 6.82 21.35
CA GLN A 235 22.19 6.21 21.60
C GLN A 235 21.20 7.33 21.92
N PRO A 236 20.05 7.39 21.23
CA PRO A 236 19.08 8.44 21.47
C PRO A 236 18.65 8.42 22.94
N LYS A 237 18.73 9.57 23.61
CA LYS A 237 18.27 9.73 24.99
C LYS A 237 16.76 9.45 25.02
N LEU A 238 16.36 8.31 25.57
CA LEU A 238 14.98 7.88 25.78
C LEU A 238 14.07 9.06 26.21
N LYS A 239 13.22 9.53 25.30
CA LYS A 239 12.09 10.41 25.59
C LYS A 239 10.79 9.76 25.12
N ARG A 240 9.69 10.21 25.73
CA ARG A 240 8.37 9.57 25.87
C ARG A 240 7.91 8.67 24.71
N PRO A 241 7.24 7.54 25.01
CA PRO A 241 6.79 6.56 24.02
C PRO A 241 5.82 7.16 23.01
N TYR A 242 6.05 6.85 21.74
CA TYR A 242 5.20 7.19 20.61
C TYR A 242 4.28 6.01 20.26
N ASN A 243 3.02 6.30 19.88
CA ASN A 243 2.04 5.28 19.51
C ASN A 243 2.09 5.02 18.00
N ASN A 244 2.85 4.01 17.57
CA ASN A 244 2.73 3.42 16.23
C ASN A 244 1.79 2.19 16.32
N ILE A 245 0.74 2.15 15.50
CA ILE A 245 -0.40 1.23 15.68
C ILE A 245 -0.33 0.07 14.67
N GLY A 246 0.84 -0.57 14.50
CA GLY A 246 0.99 -1.81 13.72
C GLY A 246 0.15 -2.95 14.28
N ARG A 247 -1.18 -2.89 14.07
CA ARG A 247 -2.18 -3.62 14.84
C ARG A 247 -2.47 -4.97 14.20
N ALA A 248 -2.27 -6.03 14.97
CA ALA A 248 -3.12 -7.21 14.85
C ALA A 248 -4.58 -6.82 15.16
N PRO A 249 -5.58 -7.49 14.58
CA PRO A 249 -6.99 -7.17 14.85
C PRO A 249 -7.28 -7.31 16.35
N ASN A 250 -7.78 -6.24 16.97
CA ASN A 250 -8.36 -6.30 18.32
C ASN A 250 -9.63 -7.15 18.22
N THR A 251 -9.73 -8.24 19.00
CA THR A 251 -10.79 -9.25 18.85
C THR A 251 -11.85 -9.22 19.94
N THR A 252 -12.18 -8.06 20.50
CA THR A 252 -13.25 -7.95 21.49
C THR A 252 -14.16 -6.76 21.19
N ASP A 253 -15.23 -7.06 20.46
CA ASP A 253 -16.49 -6.33 20.53
C ASP A 253 -17.14 -6.57 21.89
N THR A 254 -17.12 -5.55 22.75
CA THR A 254 -18.25 -5.19 23.64
C THR A 254 -18.01 -3.78 24.20
N PRO A 255 -18.97 -2.85 24.14
CA PRO A 255 -18.78 -1.51 24.68
C PRO A 255 -18.95 -1.51 26.21
N SER A 256 -17.86 -1.34 26.96
CA SER A 256 -17.98 -0.90 28.36
C SER A 256 -18.34 0.59 28.38
N THR A 257 -19.57 0.87 28.82
CA THR A 257 -20.06 2.21 29.15
C THR A 257 -19.22 2.79 30.28
N ARG A 258 -18.29 3.69 29.94
CA ARG A 258 -17.59 4.50 30.94
C ARG A 258 -18.57 5.54 31.49
N SER A 259 -19.16 5.23 32.64
CA SER A 259 -19.93 6.20 33.44
C SER A 259 -19.00 7.33 33.89
N VAL A 260 -19.31 8.56 33.48
CA VAL A 260 -18.76 9.78 34.05
C VAL A 260 -19.27 9.87 35.48
N HIS A 261 -18.41 9.58 36.46
CA HIS A 261 -18.65 9.97 37.84
C HIS A 261 -18.00 11.35 38.05
N GLU A 262 -18.84 12.37 38.08
CA GLU A 262 -18.55 13.62 38.78
C GLU A 262 -18.35 13.31 40.26
N ASP A 263 -17.31 13.86 40.87
CA ASP A 263 -17.31 14.13 42.30
C ASP A 263 -16.67 15.48 42.61
N HIS A 264 -17.51 16.35 43.18
CA HIS A 264 -17.16 17.62 43.78
C HIS A 264 -16.46 17.41 45.12
N ALA A 265 -15.31 18.07 45.33
CA ALA A 265 -14.91 18.51 46.67
C ALA A 265 -14.13 19.83 46.62
N LYS A 266 -14.75 20.86 47.21
CA LYS A 266 -14.28 22.23 47.38
C LYS A 266 -13.23 22.36 48.49
N LYS A 267 -12.36 23.38 48.36
CA LYS A 267 -11.95 24.45 49.34
C LYS A 267 -10.42 24.69 49.39
N PRO A 268 -9.93 25.84 49.92
CA PRO A 268 -10.30 27.23 49.63
C PRO A 268 -9.07 28.17 49.42
N LYS A 269 -9.34 29.41 49.01
CA LYS A 269 -8.42 30.56 48.82
C LYS A 269 -7.75 31.06 50.12
N LEU A 270 -6.53 31.62 49.98
CA LEU A 270 -5.96 32.80 50.68
C LEU A 270 -4.98 33.48 49.70
N THR A 271 -5.24 34.68 49.13
CA THR A 271 -4.89 36.07 49.58
C THR A 271 -3.38 36.27 49.82
N GLU A 272 -2.68 37.34 49.44
CA GLU A 272 -2.92 38.61 48.71
C GLU A 272 -1.54 39.30 48.56
N GLY A 273 -1.41 40.26 47.63
CA GLY A 273 -0.32 41.25 47.56
C GLY A 273 0.74 40.95 46.49
N THR A 274 1.14 41.85 45.58
CA THR A 274 0.96 43.30 45.49
C THR A 274 1.18 43.70 44.03
N LYS A 275 0.30 44.55 43.49
CA LYS A 275 0.42 45.16 42.16
C LYS A 275 1.55 46.19 42.15
N GLN A 276 2.30 46.25 41.05
CA GLN A 276 2.79 47.53 40.56
C GLN A 276 2.75 47.53 39.03
N ASP A 277 2.04 48.54 38.52
CA ASP A 277 1.69 48.79 37.14
C ASP A 277 2.90 49.16 36.27
N SER A 278 2.95 48.61 35.06
CA SER A 278 3.44 49.32 33.89
C SER A 278 2.75 48.79 32.62
N SER A 279 1.66 49.46 32.26
CA SER A 279 1.24 49.79 30.89
C SER A 279 1.64 48.84 29.74
N THR A 280 0.69 48.05 29.23
CA THR A 280 0.18 48.24 27.85
C THR A 280 -1.18 47.55 27.69
N LEU A 281 -2.11 48.28 27.08
CA LEU A 281 -3.54 48.00 26.93
C LEU A 281 -3.84 47.78 25.45
N GLY A 282 -4.68 46.79 25.14
CA GLY A 282 -5.44 46.65 23.88
C GLY A 282 -4.67 45.98 22.75
N SER A 283 -5.00 44.77 22.30
CA SER A 283 -6.22 44.26 21.63
C SER A 283 -6.02 44.14 20.12
N ASP A 284 -6.65 43.07 19.60
CA ASP A 284 -7.20 42.94 18.27
C ASP A 284 -6.25 42.71 17.07
N HIS A 285 -6.41 41.49 16.52
CA HIS A 285 -6.79 41.27 15.12
C HIS A 285 -6.63 42.46 14.16
N LYS A 286 -5.53 42.41 13.41
CA LYS A 286 -5.37 42.84 12.01
C LYS A 286 -4.30 41.91 11.43
N ASP A 287 -4.58 40.96 10.53
CA ASP A 287 -5.08 41.15 9.17
C ASP A 287 -4.76 42.53 8.60
N ASN A 288 -3.59 42.64 7.97
CA ASN A 288 -3.53 42.94 6.53
C ASN A 288 -2.09 42.98 6.01
N GLY A 289 -1.88 42.28 4.89
CA GLY A 289 -0.95 42.64 3.83
C GLY A 289 0.48 42.17 4.02
N ASP A 290 0.92 41.17 3.27
CA ASP A 290 1.44 41.47 1.93
C ASP A 290 1.78 40.20 1.13
N THR A 291 1.42 40.26 -0.16
CA THR A 291 1.90 39.44 -1.29
C THR A 291 1.66 37.91 -1.31
N ASN A 292 0.58 37.51 -2.00
CA ASN A 292 0.56 36.59 -3.16
C ASN A 292 1.62 35.48 -3.28
N ASN A 293 1.97 34.83 -2.19
CA ASN A 293 2.67 33.55 -2.17
C ASN A 293 1.72 32.50 -1.58
N ASP A 294 0.54 32.34 -2.20
CA ASP A 294 -0.19 31.07 -2.21
C ASP A 294 0.63 30.03 -3.00
N LYS A 295 1.88 29.83 -2.59
CA LYS A 295 2.55 28.56 -2.78
C LYS A 295 1.77 27.60 -1.90
N ASN A 296 0.72 27.02 -2.51
CA ASN A 296 0.02 25.81 -2.08
C ASN A 296 0.95 25.02 -1.17
N SER A 297 0.81 25.20 0.14
CA SER A 297 1.78 24.63 1.05
C SER A 297 1.51 23.13 1.04
N TRP A 298 2.40 22.40 0.40
CA TRP A 298 2.37 20.94 0.24
C TRP A 298 2.47 20.19 1.61
N GLN A 299 2.34 20.93 2.72
CA GLN A 299 2.62 20.70 4.16
C GLN A 299 1.80 19.62 4.86
N SER A 300 0.93 18.88 4.16
CA SER A 300 0.38 17.63 4.69
C SER A 300 -0.21 16.79 3.57
N PHE A 301 0.52 15.79 3.10
CA PHE A 301 0.07 14.94 1.99
C PHE A 301 -0.48 13.60 2.51
N GLY A 302 -1.78 13.37 2.32
CA GLY A 302 -2.44 12.08 2.55
C GLY A 302 -3.42 12.06 3.74
N MET A 303 -4.43 11.22 3.64
CA MET A 303 -5.41 10.99 4.71
C MET A 303 -4.73 10.21 5.86
N PRO A 304 -4.99 10.56 7.14
CA PRO A 304 -4.51 9.81 8.30
C PRO A 304 -5.01 8.36 8.27
N TRP A 305 -4.17 7.41 8.69
CA TRP A 305 -4.53 5.99 8.69
C TRP A 305 -5.65 5.67 9.69
N GLY A 306 -6.50 4.71 9.32
CA GLY A 306 -7.64 4.29 10.13
C GLY A 306 -8.83 5.24 10.03
N PHE A 307 -10.02 4.68 10.21
CA PHE A 307 -11.27 5.42 10.11
C PHE A 307 -12.30 4.85 11.09
N SER A 308 -12.74 5.71 12.00
CA SER A 308 -13.93 5.52 12.83
C SER A 308 -14.69 6.83 12.79
N HIS A 309 -15.95 6.77 12.38
CA HIS A 309 -16.84 7.93 12.41
C HIS A 309 -18.27 7.47 12.63
N GLU A 310 -18.90 8.08 13.62
CA GLU A 310 -20.23 7.69 14.10
C GLU A 310 -20.29 6.20 14.44
N ASP A 311 -21.17 5.46 13.79
CA ASP A 311 -21.43 4.03 13.94
C ASP A 311 -20.61 3.15 12.98
N LEU A 312 -19.80 3.75 12.10
CA LEU A 312 -19.03 3.05 11.11
C LEU A 312 -17.55 2.94 11.53
N GLN A 313 -17.10 1.70 11.72
CA GLN A 313 -15.69 1.36 11.88
C GLN A 313 -15.23 0.50 10.71
N VAL A 314 -14.18 0.95 10.02
CA VAL A 314 -13.67 0.26 8.84
C VAL A 314 -12.17 0.09 8.92
N THR A 315 -11.70 -1.11 8.58
CA THR A 315 -10.27 -1.41 8.41
C THR A 315 -9.91 -1.56 6.94
N ASN A 316 -8.60 -1.56 6.65
CA ASN A 316 -8.06 -1.79 5.31
C ASN A 316 -8.53 -0.75 4.28
N THR A 317 -8.62 0.52 4.70
CA THR A 317 -9.09 1.65 3.87
C THR A 317 -8.11 2.06 2.77
N CYS A 318 -7.04 1.31 2.51
CA CYS A 318 -5.94 1.72 1.65
C CYS A 318 -6.41 2.02 0.21
N ALA A 319 -7.19 1.13 -0.38
CA ALA A 319 -7.72 1.32 -1.74
C ALA A 319 -8.63 2.55 -1.82
N LEU A 320 -9.50 2.74 -0.82
CA LEU A 320 -10.35 3.92 -0.70
C LEU A 320 -9.53 5.21 -0.59
N ASP A 321 -8.59 5.26 0.35
CA ASP A 321 -7.77 6.43 0.63
C ASP A 321 -6.91 6.83 -0.57
N THR A 322 -6.28 5.86 -1.24
CA THR A 322 -5.50 6.11 -2.45
C THR A 322 -6.38 6.73 -3.54
N THR A 323 -7.60 6.23 -3.71
CA THR A 323 -8.46 6.69 -4.79
C THR A 323 -9.08 8.06 -4.50
N LEU A 324 -9.54 8.29 -3.28
CA LEU A 324 -10.05 9.59 -2.86
C LEU A 324 -8.96 10.67 -2.95
N MET A 325 -7.73 10.35 -2.55
CA MET A 325 -6.62 11.28 -2.69
C MET A 325 -6.26 11.54 -4.15
N ALA A 326 -6.30 10.52 -5.02
CA ALA A 326 -6.09 10.71 -6.45
C ALA A 326 -7.10 11.73 -7.02
N TRP A 327 -8.39 11.57 -6.73
CA TRP A 327 -9.43 12.53 -7.15
C TRP A 327 -9.25 13.91 -6.55
N TYR A 328 -8.81 13.98 -5.30
CA TYR A 328 -8.54 15.25 -4.65
C TYR A 328 -7.44 16.00 -5.39
N PHE A 329 -6.33 15.34 -5.71
CA PHE A 329 -5.23 15.95 -6.48
C PHE A 329 -5.69 16.41 -7.85
N LEU A 330 -6.43 15.56 -8.55
CA LEU A 330 -7.02 15.89 -9.84
C LEU A 330 -7.87 17.17 -9.77
N ARG A 331 -8.67 17.33 -8.71
CA ARG A 331 -9.50 18.53 -8.47
C ARG A 331 -8.68 19.76 -8.10
N ILE A 332 -7.81 19.68 -7.08
CA ILE A 332 -7.12 20.88 -6.55
C ILE A 332 -6.12 21.47 -7.52
N PHE A 333 -5.54 20.67 -8.41
CA PHE A 333 -4.64 21.20 -9.43
C PHE A 333 -5.39 21.75 -10.64
N HIS A 334 -6.74 21.78 -10.60
CA HIS A 334 -7.60 22.10 -11.74
C HIS A 334 -7.23 21.27 -12.99
N ARG A 335 -6.66 20.08 -12.77
CA ARG A 335 -6.16 19.19 -13.83
C ARG A 335 -7.17 18.14 -14.23
N ALA A 336 -8.34 18.12 -13.59
CA ALA A 336 -9.48 17.35 -14.03
C ALA A 336 -10.74 18.20 -13.86
N ALA A 337 -11.47 18.40 -14.95
CA ALA A 337 -12.87 18.75 -14.89
C ALA A 337 -13.66 17.46 -15.07
N LEU A 338 -14.60 17.19 -14.17
CA LEU A 338 -15.62 16.17 -14.44
C LEU A 338 -16.47 16.67 -15.62
N PRO A 339 -16.70 15.85 -16.66
CA PRO A 339 -17.49 16.31 -17.81
C PRO A 339 -18.88 16.79 -17.40
N LEU A 340 -19.36 17.86 -18.05
CA LEU A 340 -20.66 18.47 -17.77
C LEU A 340 -21.82 17.47 -17.89
N GLU A 341 -21.66 16.47 -18.74
CA GLU A 341 -22.63 15.40 -18.97
C GLU A 341 -22.69 14.40 -17.80
N VAL A 342 -21.57 14.20 -17.08
CA VAL A 342 -21.53 13.43 -15.82
C VAL A 342 -22.27 14.17 -14.72
N LEU A 343 -22.08 15.50 -14.68
CA LEU A 343 -22.78 16.40 -13.76
C LEU A 343 -24.29 16.48 -14.07
N ALA A 344 -24.70 16.30 -15.33
CA ALA A 344 -26.08 16.51 -15.79
C ALA A 344 -26.94 15.21 -15.91
N GLY A 345 -26.36 14.02 -15.82
CA GLY A 345 -27.12 12.76 -15.95
C GLY A 345 -27.91 12.38 -14.68
N ALA A 346 -29.13 11.86 -14.81
CA ALA A 346 -30.05 11.57 -13.69
C ALA A 346 -29.49 10.63 -12.59
N ASN A 347 -28.58 9.70 -12.93
CA ASN A 347 -27.85 8.86 -11.96
C ASN A 347 -26.38 9.29 -11.80
N GLY A 348 -25.83 10.07 -12.75
CA GLY A 348 -24.47 10.60 -12.71
C GLY A 348 -24.32 11.78 -11.76
N SER A 349 -25.39 12.59 -11.60
CA SER A 349 -25.39 13.74 -10.70
C SER A 349 -25.14 13.30 -9.27
N ARG A 350 -25.85 12.27 -8.76
CA ARG A 350 -25.71 11.86 -7.35
C ARG A 350 -24.30 11.41 -6.99
N VAL A 351 -23.70 10.50 -7.76
CA VAL A 351 -22.34 10.02 -7.49
C VAL A 351 -21.32 11.17 -7.58
N THR A 352 -21.54 12.08 -8.52
CA THR A 352 -20.68 13.26 -8.69
C THR A 352 -20.84 14.26 -7.57
N ASP A 353 -22.07 14.53 -7.14
CA ASP A 353 -22.39 15.40 -6.01
C ASP A 353 -21.76 14.85 -4.73
N ILE A 354 -21.81 13.53 -4.54
CA ILE A 354 -21.13 12.84 -3.44
C ILE A 354 -19.62 12.99 -3.57
N LEU A 355 -19.03 12.74 -4.73
CA LEU A 355 -17.58 12.90 -4.95
C LEU A 355 -17.15 14.35 -4.67
N CYS A 356 -17.91 15.33 -5.14
CA CYS A 356 -17.67 16.76 -4.86
C CYS A 356 -17.72 17.07 -3.37
N GLN A 357 -18.73 16.58 -2.65
CA GLN A 357 -18.82 16.72 -1.20
C GLN A 357 -17.63 16.07 -0.49
N VAL A 358 -17.26 14.85 -0.88
CA VAL A 358 -16.11 14.12 -0.32
C VAL A 358 -14.82 14.90 -0.54
N MET A 359 -14.60 15.44 -1.73
CA MET A 359 -13.44 16.28 -2.04
C MET A 359 -13.40 17.58 -1.22
N GLU A 360 -14.55 18.22 -0.97
CA GLU A 360 -14.63 19.40 -0.08
C GLU A 360 -14.29 19.04 1.37
N LYS A 361 -14.72 17.86 1.84
CA LYS A 361 -14.35 17.34 3.16
C LYS A 361 -12.86 17.04 3.27
N ILE A 362 -12.25 16.47 2.23
CA ILE A 362 -10.81 16.26 2.14
C ILE A 362 -10.08 17.60 2.17
N GLN A 363 -10.54 18.60 1.41
CA GLN A 363 -9.96 19.95 1.41
C GLN A 363 -10.03 20.63 2.79
N ALA A 364 -11.16 20.47 3.49
CA ALA A 364 -11.36 20.95 4.86
C ALA A 364 -10.61 20.12 5.93
N ARG A 365 -9.84 19.11 5.52
CA ARG A 365 -9.15 18.15 6.40
C ARG A 365 -10.09 17.33 7.31
N GLU A 366 -11.37 17.22 6.93
CA GLU A 366 -12.39 16.37 7.56
C GLU A 366 -12.33 14.93 6.99
N TRP A 367 -11.15 14.31 7.02
CA TRP A 367 -10.87 13.02 6.33
C TRP A 367 -11.82 11.89 6.70
N ASN A 368 -12.15 11.77 7.98
CA ASN A 368 -13.07 10.72 8.46
C ASN A 368 -14.47 10.92 7.90
N LYS A 369 -14.96 12.17 7.88
CA LYS A 369 -16.28 12.46 7.30
C LYS A 369 -16.30 12.20 5.80
N ALA A 370 -15.22 12.53 5.08
CA ALA A 370 -15.07 12.21 3.67
C ALA A 370 -15.21 10.70 3.40
N ARG A 371 -14.51 9.85 4.17
CA ARG A 371 -14.63 8.39 4.07
C ARG A 371 -16.02 7.89 4.40
N TRP A 372 -16.61 8.40 5.48
CA TRP A 372 -17.94 8.01 5.93
C TRP A 372 -18.99 8.27 4.85
N ILE A 373 -18.96 9.47 4.23
CA ILE A 373 -19.85 9.81 3.12
C ILE A 373 -19.66 8.81 1.97
N TRP A 374 -18.42 8.52 1.57
CA TRP A 374 -18.15 7.57 0.48
C TRP A 374 -18.66 6.17 0.80
N CYS A 375 -18.28 5.63 1.96
CA CYS A 375 -18.67 4.28 2.39
C CYS A 375 -20.19 4.11 2.46
N LYS A 376 -20.89 5.11 2.99
CA LYS A 376 -22.34 5.05 3.17
C LYS A 376 -23.10 5.26 1.87
N GLU A 377 -22.74 6.30 1.12
CA GLU A 377 -23.53 6.75 -0.02
C GLU A 377 -23.17 6.03 -1.33
N ILE A 378 -21.93 5.59 -1.47
CA ILE A 378 -21.43 4.92 -2.69
C ILE A 378 -21.29 3.42 -2.47
N LEU A 379 -20.58 3.00 -1.43
CA LEU A 379 -20.34 1.57 -1.16
C LEU A 379 -21.52 0.89 -0.46
N HIS A 380 -22.54 1.66 -0.08
CA HIS A 380 -23.73 1.18 0.64
C HIS A 380 -23.41 0.33 1.87
N LEU A 381 -22.28 0.64 2.52
CA LEU A 381 -21.88 -0.02 3.75
C LEU A 381 -22.88 0.33 4.84
N GLY A 382 -23.65 -0.68 5.25
CA GLY A 382 -24.70 -0.54 6.23
C GLY A 382 -24.15 -0.16 7.60
N THR A 383 -24.91 0.66 8.33
CA THR A 383 -24.68 0.94 9.76
C THR A 383 -25.19 -0.18 10.67
N SER A 384 -25.50 -1.35 10.09
CA SER A 384 -26.19 -2.45 10.75
C SER A 384 -25.26 -3.14 11.75
N GLY A 385 -25.18 -2.56 12.94
CA GLY A 385 -24.69 -3.16 14.18
C GLY A 385 -23.19 -3.47 14.20
N GLN A 386 -22.41 -2.60 14.84
CA GLN A 386 -21.10 -2.78 15.52
C GLN A 386 -19.99 -3.64 14.87
N ASN A 387 -20.20 -4.29 13.74
CA ASN A 387 -19.21 -5.14 13.12
C ASN A 387 -18.21 -4.28 12.34
N LEU A 388 -16.94 -4.39 12.72
CA LEU A 388 -15.82 -3.86 11.98
C LEU A 388 -15.87 -4.35 10.52
N GLN A 389 -16.11 -3.44 9.57
CA GLN A 389 -16.16 -3.80 8.16
C GLN A 389 -14.76 -3.67 7.55
N SER A 390 -14.34 -4.67 6.78
CA SER A 390 -13.05 -4.64 6.10
C SER A 390 -13.24 -4.24 4.64
N LEU A 391 -12.61 -3.15 4.21
CA LEU A 391 -12.52 -2.76 2.80
C LEU A 391 -11.39 -3.49 2.07
N TRP A 392 -11.20 -4.78 2.38
CA TRP A 392 -10.23 -5.59 1.64
C TRP A 392 -10.82 -5.90 0.26
N SER A 393 -10.60 -4.98 -0.66
CA SER A 393 -11.13 -5.03 -2.02
C SER A 393 -10.09 -4.50 -3.00
N SER A 394 -10.24 -4.84 -4.27
CA SER A 394 -9.44 -4.22 -5.33
C SER A 394 -9.76 -2.72 -5.45
N LEU A 395 -8.87 -1.96 -6.10
CA LEU A 395 -9.15 -0.56 -6.45
C LEU A 395 -10.38 -0.44 -7.38
N SER A 396 -10.62 -1.46 -8.21
CA SER A 396 -11.81 -1.57 -9.06
C SER A 396 -13.08 -1.66 -8.22
N GLU A 397 -13.15 -2.60 -7.27
CA GLU A 397 -14.32 -2.82 -6.40
C GLU A 397 -14.57 -1.63 -5.45
N ALA A 398 -13.52 -1.01 -4.93
CA ALA A 398 -13.66 0.16 -4.04
C ALA A 398 -14.13 1.42 -4.78
N PHE A 399 -13.94 1.48 -6.11
CA PHE A 399 -14.08 2.74 -6.82
C PHE A 399 -14.54 2.63 -8.27
N LEU A 400 -13.81 1.94 -9.15
CA LEU A 400 -14.11 1.95 -10.60
C LEU A 400 -15.51 1.39 -10.89
N GLU A 401 -15.89 0.33 -10.20
CA GLU A 401 -17.22 -0.28 -10.32
C GLU A 401 -18.34 0.64 -9.84
N ASN A 402 -18.04 1.51 -8.88
CA ASN A 402 -19.01 2.42 -8.27
C ASN A 402 -19.16 3.74 -9.02
N ILE A 403 -18.23 4.04 -9.95
CA ILE A 403 -18.38 5.15 -10.89
C ILE A 403 -18.17 4.67 -12.34
N PRO A 404 -19.09 3.84 -12.87
CA PRO A 404 -19.01 3.31 -14.23
C PRO A 404 -18.80 4.38 -15.29
N GLY A 405 -19.43 5.53 -15.10
CA GLY A 405 -19.35 6.63 -16.07
C GLY A 405 -17.93 7.15 -16.24
N LEU A 406 -17.18 7.30 -15.14
CA LEU A 406 -15.86 7.92 -15.17
C LEU A 406 -14.75 6.95 -15.57
N SER A 407 -14.94 5.66 -15.35
CA SER A 407 -13.83 4.70 -15.35
C SER A 407 -14.08 3.42 -16.14
N MET A 408 -15.28 3.20 -16.69
CA MET A 408 -15.58 2.00 -17.46
C MET A 408 -15.92 2.32 -18.92
N ILE A 409 -15.25 1.61 -19.83
CA ILE A 409 -15.64 1.54 -21.25
C ILE A 409 -16.52 0.32 -21.43
N GLN A 410 -17.63 0.47 -22.14
CA GLN A 410 -18.38 -0.70 -22.60
C GLN A 410 -17.98 -1.03 -24.03
N VAL A 411 -17.32 -2.17 -24.19
CA VAL A 411 -16.92 -2.69 -25.51
C VAL A 411 -17.81 -3.87 -25.84
N THR A 412 -18.61 -3.72 -26.88
CA THR A 412 -19.34 -4.83 -27.49
C THR A 412 -18.48 -5.49 -28.54
N ARG A 413 -18.10 -6.73 -28.30
CA ARG A 413 -17.24 -7.52 -29.19
C ARG A 413 -18.05 -8.57 -29.90
N SER A 414 -17.70 -8.80 -31.16
CA SER A 414 -18.18 -9.91 -31.96
C SER A 414 -16.98 -10.80 -32.26
N THR A 415 -17.00 -12.03 -31.77
CA THR A 415 -15.91 -13.01 -31.97
C THR A 415 -16.38 -14.22 -32.74
N VAL A 416 -15.47 -14.83 -33.48
CA VAL A 416 -15.69 -16.08 -34.21
C VAL A 416 -14.73 -17.14 -33.70
N CYS A 417 -15.22 -18.34 -33.41
CA CYS A 417 -14.40 -19.47 -33.01
C CYS A 417 -13.91 -20.24 -34.25
N SER A 418 -12.64 -20.64 -34.26
CA SER A 418 -12.04 -21.42 -35.33
C SER A 418 -12.52 -22.88 -35.38
N SER A 419 -13.02 -23.42 -34.26
CA SER A 419 -13.51 -24.80 -34.22
C SER A 419 -14.94 -24.86 -34.76
N LYS A 420 -15.16 -25.78 -35.70
CA LYS A 420 -16.49 -26.05 -36.27
C LYS A 420 -17.43 -26.72 -35.26
N ALA A 421 -16.86 -27.36 -34.25
CA ALA A 421 -17.59 -28.03 -33.18
C ALA A 421 -18.02 -27.07 -32.06
N CYS A 422 -17.64 -25.78 -32.14
CA CYS A 422 -18.03 -24.79 -31.14
C CYS A 422 -19.56 -24.57 -31.17
N PRO A 423 -20.28 -24.79 -30.05
CA PRO A 423 -21.74 -24.62 -30.00
C PRO A 423 -22.16 -23.16 -30.23
N ARG A 424 -21.24 -22.21 -30.01
CA ARG A 424 -21.41 -20.79 -30.34
C ARG A 424 -20.27 -20.32 -31.22
N SER A 425 -20.25 -20.78 -32.47
CA SER A 425 -19.23 -20.38 -33.46
C SER A 425 -19.12 -18.86 -33.62
N PHE A 426 -20.22 -18.14 -33.46
CA PHE A 426 -20.26 -16.68 -33.33
C PHE A 426 -20.73 -16.28 -31.93
N LYS A 427 -20.07 -15.29 -31.32
CA LYS A 427 -20.45 -14.77 -30.01
C LYS A 427 -20.38 -13.25 -30.02
N ARG A 428 -21.43 -12.61 -29.49
CA ARG A 428 -21.46 -11.16 -29.28
C ARG A 428 -21.62 -10.88 -27.79
N ASP A 429 -20.61 -10.29 -27.18
CA ASP A 429 -20.58 -9.99 -25.75
C ASP A 429 -20.28 -8.51 -25.53
N THR A 430 -20.96 -7.90 -24.58
CA THR A 430 -20.59 -6.57 -24.08
C THR A 430 -19.79 -6.75 -22.80
N GLN A 431 -18.55 -6.28 -22.80
CA GLN A 431 -17.68 -6.28 -21.65
C GLN A 431 -17.48 -4.85 -21.17
N ALA A 432 -17.65 -4.62 -19.86
CA ALA A 432 -17.13 -3.43 -19.22
C ALA A 432 -15.62 -3.61 -18.98
N MET A 433 -14.83 -2.65 -19.42
CA MET A 433 -13.39 -2.62 -19.20
C MET A 433 -13.05 -1.39 -18.37
N ASP A 434 -12.28 -1.59 -17.31
CA ASP A 434 -11.67 -0.51 -16.56
C ASP A 434 -10.74 0.29 -17.48
N SER A 435 -10.89 1.61 -17.47
CA SER A 435 -10.10 2.53 -18.27
C SER A 435 -9.90 3.83 -17.52
N ILE A 436 -8.64 4.17 -17.31
CA ILE A 436 -8.20 5.48 -16.87
C ILE A 436 -7.41 6.07 -18.04
N MET A 437 -8.02 6.98 -18.79
CA MET A 437 -7.32 7.65 -19.88
C MET A 437 -6.58 8.87 -19.34
N VAL A 438 -5.26 8.86 -19.50
CA VAL A 438 -4.36 9.95 -19.09
C VAL A 438 -3.85 10.64 -20.35
N GLN A 439 -4.65 11.52 -20.98
CA GLN A 439 -4.15 12.43 -22.03
C GLN A 439 -5.11 13.57 -22.39
N ASN A 440 -4.59 14.56 -23.11
CA ASN A 440 -5.36 15.62 -23.75
C ASN A 440 -6.31 15.02 -24.81
N ALA A 441 -7.57 14.79 -24.41
CA ALA A 441 -8.63 14.17 -25.21
C ALA A 441 -8.80 14.77 -26.62
N ARG A 442 -8.33 16.00 -26.86
CA ARG A 442 -8.42 16.68 -28.16
C ARG A 442 -7.61 16.00 -29.26
N GLN A 443 -6.69 15.08 -28.93
CA GLN A 443 -5.82 14.42 -29.92
C GLN A 443 -6.20 12.97 -30.22
N ILE A 444 -7.11 12.36 -29.45
CA ILE A 444 -7.57 11.00 -29.69
C ILE A 444 -8.93 11.08 -30.41
N ASN A 445 -8.94 10.81 -31.71
CA ASN A 445 -10.19 10.57 -32.43
C ASN A 445 -10.63 9.10 -32.26
N GLN A 446 -11.93 8.84 -32.43
CA GLN A 446 -12.53 7.52 -32.26
C GLN A 446 -11.82 6.45 -33.11
N GLU A 447 -11.45 6.81 -34.34
CA GLU A 447 -10.79 5.93 -35.30
C GLU A 447 -9.43 5.42 -34.79
N ASN A 448 -8.60 6.29 -34.21
CA ASN A 448 -7.31 5.91 -33.62
C ASN A 448 -7.47 5.07 -32.37
N PHE A 449 -8.48 5.36 -31.54
CA PHE A 449 -8.76 4.57 -30.34
C PHE A 449 -9.22 3.16 -30.73
N ASP A 450 -10.15 3.04 -31.67
CA ASP A 450 -10.61 1.75 -32.20
C ASP A 450 -9.44 0.95 -32.81
N ALA A 451 -8.52 1.61 -33.51
CA ALA A 451 -7.32 0.96 -34.08
C ALA A 451 -6.33 0.45 -33.02
N SER A 452 -6.33 1.03 -31.82
CA SER A 452 -5.46 0.62 -30.70
C SER A 452 -5.96 -0.60 -29.94
N LEU A 453 -7.24 -0.96 -30.12
CA LEU A 453 -7.83 -2.17 -29.56
C LEU A 453 -7.33 -3.40 -30.34
N SER A 454 -6.08 -3.78 -30.11
CA SER A 454 -5.51 -5.00 -30.68
C SER A 454 -5.91 -6.21 -29.83
N PHE A 455 -6.61 -7.17 -30.44
CA PHE A 455 -6.98 -8.42 -29.78
C PHE A 455 -6.11 -9.59 -30.25
N ALA A 456 -5.40 -10.18 -29.30
CA ALA A 456 -4.80 -11.48 -29.50
C ALA A 456 -5.90 -12.56 -29.57
N ALA A 457 -5.75 -13.53 -30.48
CA ALA A 457 -6.64 -14.67 -30.54
C ALA A 457 -6.57 -15.46 -29.22
N THR A 458 -7.69 -15.58 -28.51
CA THR A 458 -7.78 -16.28 -27.23
C THR A 458 -8.34 -17.69 -27.41
N LEU A 459 -8.10 -18.59 -26.45
CA LEU A 459 -8.76 -19.90 -26.45
C LEU A 459 -10.26 -19.73 -26.19
N CYS A 460 -11.07 -20.52 -26.88
CA CYS A 460 -12.51 -20.56 -26.64
C CYS A 460 -12.80 -21.13 -25.24
N SER A 461 -13.77 -20.55 -24.55
CA SER A 461 -14.23 -20.98 -23.23
C SER A 461 -15.68 -21.45 -23.23
N GLU A 462 -16.29 -21.62 -24.41
CA GLU A 462 -17.66 -22.12 -24.49
C GLU A 462 -17.74 -23.55 -24.01
N LYS A 463 -18.62 -23.78 -23.03
CA LYS A 463 -18.93 -25.10 -22.52
C LYS A 463 -19.64 -25.91 -23.59
N ILE A 464 -19.26 -27.18 -23.67
CA ILE A 464 -19.87 -28.20 -24.52
C ILE A 464 -20.54 -29.19 -23.57
N ASP A 465 -21.81 -29.51 -23.83
CA ASP A 465 -22.51 -30.51 -23.04
C ASP A 465 -21.81 -31.87 -23.14
N ALA A 466 -21.72 -32.59 -22.03
CA ALA A 466 -20.99 -33.86 -21.96
C ALA A 466 -21.52 -34.93 -22.94
N LYS A 467 -22.79 -34.81 -23.38
CA LYS A 467 -23.38 -35.67 -24.41
C LYS A 467 -22.84 -35.34 -25.80
N ASP A 468 -22.76 -34.05 -26.13
CA ASP A 468 -22.28 -33.55 -27.42
C ASP A 468 -20.76 -33.73 -27.53
N ALA A 469 -20.03 -33.60 -26.42
CA ALA A 469 -18.60 -33.78 -26.37
C ALA A 469 -18.14 -35.18 -26.81
N ARG A 470 -19.00 -36.21 -26.64
CA ARG A 470 -18.70 -37.59 -27.10
C ARG A 470 -18.76 -37.75 -28.62
N MET A 471 -19.37 -36.80 -29.32
CA MET A 471 -19.54 -36.83 -30.78
C MET A 471 -18.55 -35.90 -31.50
N ILE A 472 -17.73 -35.16 -30.76
CA ILE A 472 -16.78 -34.19 -31.28
C ILE A 472 -15.36 -34.79 -31.17
N ASP A 473 -14.49 -34.46 -32.12
CA ASP A 473 -13.09 -34.89 -32.10
C ASP A 473 -12.37 -34.38 -30.83
N GLU A 474 -11.57 -35.23 -30.18
CA GLU A 474 -10.81 -34.85 -28.98
C GLU A 474 -9.86 -33.66 -29.26
N ALA A 475 -9.41 -33.47 -30.50
CA ALA A 475 -8.59 -32.32 -30.88
C ALA A 475 -9.35 -30.97 -30.76
N ASP A 476 -10.67 -31.00 -30.87
CA ASP A 476 -11.55 -29.83 -30.81
C ASP A 476 -12.08 -29.52 -29.40
N ILE A 477 -11.75 -30.35 -28.40
CA ILE A 477 -12.27 -30.22 -27.04
C ILE A 477 -11.13 -30.25 -26.03
N ARG A 478 -11.26 -29.43 -24.99
CA ARG A 478 -10.40 -29.46 -23.81
C ARG A 478 -11.24 -29.82 -22.59
N LYS A 479 -10.70 -30.67 -21.73
CA LYS A 479 -11.28 -30.94 -20.40
C LYS A 479 -10.72 -29.93 -19.41
N VAL A 480 -11.59 -29.29 -18.64
CA VAL A 480 -11.23 -28.39 -17.55
C VAL A 480 -11.77 -29.00 -16.28
N ALA A 481 -10.85 -29.49 -15.44
CA ALA A 481 -11.18 -29.92 -14.09
C ALA A 481 -11.33 -28.68 -13.20
N PHE A 482 -12.33 -28.68 -12.34
CA PHE A 482 -12.53 -27.66 -11.31
C PHE A 482 -13.12 -28.32 -10.06
N ARG A 483 -12.85 -27.73 -8.91
CA ARG A 483 -13.42 -28.16 -7.64
C ARG A 483 -14.58 -27.24 -7.28
N ASP A 484 -15.75 -27.83 -7.02
CA ASP A 484 -16.90 -27.10 -6.53
C ASP A 484 -16.62 -26.65 -5.09
N VAL A 485 -16.80 -25.35 -4.83
CA VAL A 485 -16.45 -24.73 -3.54
C VAL A 485 -17.49 -25.05 -2.47
N ASP A 486 -18.74 -25.30 -2.86
CA ASP A 486 -19.85 -25.52 -1.94
C ASP A 486 -19.87 -26.95 -1.39
N ASN A 487 -19.55 -27.93 -2.24
CA ASN A 487 -19.57 -29.35 -1.84
C ASN A 487 -18.18 -30.03 -1.85
N GLY A 488 -17.14 -29.38 -2.38
CA GLY A 488 -15.78 -29.91 -2.44
C GLY A 488 -15.53 -30.98 -3.52
N GLU A 489 -16.51 -31.27 -4.36
CA GLU A 489 -16.43 -32.30 -5.41
C GLU A 489 -15.62 -31.83 -6.62
N ASP A 490 -14.75 -32.71 -7.11
CA ASP A 490 -14.01 -32.47 -8.35
C ASP A 490 -14.93 -32.79 -9.54
N ASN A 491 -15.17 -31.77 -10.36
CA ASN A 491 -16.03 -31.83 -11.52
C ASN A 491 -15.22 -31.56 -12.80
N GLU A 492 -15.70 -32.08 -13.92
CA GLU A 492 -15.09 -31.85 -15.23
C GLU A 492 -16.09 -31.17 -16.18
N TRP A 493 -15.62 -30.13 -16.87
CA TRP A 493 -16.33 -29.55 -18.01
C TRP A 493 -15.56 -29.79 -19.30
N PHE A 494 -16.31 -30.02 -20.38
CA PHE A 494 -15.79 -29.99 -21.73
C PHE A 494 -15.92 -28.57 -22.27
N VAL A 495 -14.84 -28.00 -22.77
CA VAL A 495 -14.83 -26.69 -23.41
C VAL A 495 -14.25 -26.78 -24.80
N CYS A 496 -14.70 -25.92 -25.71
CA CYS A 496 -14.16 -25.84 -27.06
C CYS A 496 -12.64 -25.52 -27.04
N ASN A 497 -11.84 -26.25 -27.82
CA ASN A 497 -10.39 -26.03 -27.96
C ASN A 497 -10.03 -25.08 -29.12
N GLY A 498 -11.03 -24.57 -29.85
CA GLY A 498 -10.82 -23.59 -30.91
C GLY A 498 -10.29 -22.25 -30.39
N ARG A 499 -9.74 -21.43 -31.27
CA ARG A 499 -9.34 -20.05 -30.96
C ARG A 499 -10.45 -19.09 -31.37
N ARG A 500 -10.77 -18.13 -30.51
CA ARG A 500 -11.66 -17.02 -30.85
C ARG A 500 -10.85 -15.86 -31.42
N THR A 501 -11.23 -15.42 -32.61
CA THR A 501 -10.72 -14.20 -33.23
C THR A 501 -11.79 -13.13 -33.18
N GLU A 502 -11.38 -11.90 -32.95
CA GLU A 502 -12.29 -10.76 -33.03
C GLU A 502 -12.64 -10.47 -34.48
N LYS A 503 -13.94 -10.35 -34.77
CA LYS A 503 -14.47 -9.94 -36.07
C LYS A 503 -14.75 -8.44 -36.09
N SER A 504 -15.28 -7.92 -34.98
CA SER A 504 -15.47 -6.49 -34.78
C SER A 504 -15.57 -6.16 -33.29
N SER A 505 -15.01 -5.02 -32.91
CA SER A 505 -15.25 -4.33 -31.66
C SER A 505 -16.09 -3.09 -31.95
N GLN A 506 -17.03 -2.79 -31.05
CA GLN A 506 -17.75 -1.52 -31.07
C GLN A 506 -17.85 -1.02 -29.64
N ILE A 507 -17.39 0.20 -29.41
CA ILE A 507 -17.59 0.86 -28.13
C ILE A 507 -19.04 1.35 -28.08
N SER A 508 -19.83 0.76 -27.18
CA SER A 508 -21.22 1.17 -26.98
C SER A 508 -21.32 2.37 -26.03
N LYS A 509 -20.30 2.55 -25.19
CA LYS A 509 -20.20 3.68 -24.25
C LYS A 509 -18.73 4.02 -24.00
N LEU A 510 -18.34 5.22 -24.40
CA LEU A 510 -17.02 5.78 -24.07
C LEU A 510 -16.98 6.15 -22.58
N PRO A 511 -15.82 5.99 -21.92
CA PRO A 511 -15.65 6.54 -20.60
C PRO A 511 -15.60 8.06 -20.71
N TYR A 512 -15.99 8.74 -19.65
CA TYR A 512 -15.74 10.17 -19.56
C TYR A 512 -14.24 10.41 -19.38
N LEU A 513 -13.64 11.09 -20.35
CA LEU A 513 -12.20 11.33 -20.41
C LEU A 513 -11.78 12.23 -19.25
N LEU A 514 -10.96 11.68 -18.37
CA LEU A 514 -10.23 12.46 -17.38
C LEU A 514 -9.09 13.21 -18.08
N VAL A 515 -9.34 14.43 -18.52
CA VAL A 515 -8.34 15.22 -19.24
C VAL A 515 -7.34 15.81 -18.27
N LEU A 516 -6.16 15.18 -18.14
CA LEU A 516 -5.05 15.75 -17.37
C LEU A 516 -4.37 16.85 -18.17
N ASN A 517 -4.74 18.11 -17.91
CA ASN A 517 -4.13 19.29 -18.53
C ASN A 517 -2.67 19.53 -18.11
N CYS A 518 -2.00 18.57 -17.45
CA CYS A 518 -0.65 18.74 -16.93
C CYS A 518 0.43 18.54 -18.00
N LEU A 519 0.17 17.85 -19.12
CA LEU A 519 1.24 17.55 -20.09
C LEU A 519 1.65 18.78 -20.92
N ASP A 520 0.70 19.64 -21.30
CA ASP A 520 0.98 20.79 -22.18
C ASP A 520 1.77 21.90 -21.46
N ASP A 521 1.43 22.22 -20.20
CA ASP A 521 2.17 23.20 -19.39
C ASP A 521 3.57 22.69 -19.01
N TRP A 522 3.74 21.38 -18.80
CA TRP A 522 5.03 20.80 -18.40
C TRP A 522 6.02 20.73 -19.57
N HIS A 523 5.55 20.31 -20.76
CA HIS A 523 6.34 20.32 -21.99
C HIS A 523 6.75 21.73 -22.42
N SER A 524 5.91 22.74 -22.16
CA SER A 524 6.23 24.13 -22.50
C SER A 524 7.10 24.84 -21.44
N SER A 525 7.16 24.32 -20.20
CA SER A 525 8.07 24.80 -19.16
C SER A 525 9.51 24.28 -19.28
N SER A 526 9.75 23.14 -19.96
CA SER A 526 11.08 22.59 -20.21
C SER A 526 11.69 23.14 -21.51
N LYS A 527 12.05 24.43 -21.53
CA LYS A 527 12.68 25.03 -22.72
C LYS A 527 14.04 24.43 -23.10
N ASP A 528 14.70 23.72 -22.18
CA ASP A 528 16.05 23.17 -22.37
C ASP A 528 16.08 21.64 -22.57
N GLY A 529 14.94 20.97 -22.73
CA GLY A 529 14.87 19.55 -23.13
C GLY A 529 15.59 18.55 -22.21
N SER A 530 15.88 18.90 -20.96
CA SER A 530 16.79 18.14 -20.07
C SER A 530 16.14 17.51 -18.83
N VAL A 531 14.81 17.47 -18.73
CA VAL A 531 14.17 16.70 -17.67
C VAL A 531 14.01 15.26 -18.16
N ASP A 532 14.90 14.38 -17.71
CA ASP A 532 14.84 12.94 -18.00
C ASP A 532 13.69 12.34 -17.17
N ILE A 533 12.55 12.13 -17.83
CA ILE A 533 11.37 11.56 -17.19
C ILE A 533 11.57 10.05 -17.12
N GLN A 534 11.76 9.49 -15.91
CA GLN A 534 11.64 8.04 -15.74
C GLN A 534 10.18 7.63 -15.91
N THR A 535 9.91 7.07 -17.08
CA THR A 535 8.61 6.52 -17.48
C THR A 535 8.52 5.07 -17.03
N PRO A 536 7.35 4.57 -16.59
CA PRO A 536 7.17 3.13 -16.39
C PRO A 536 7.46 2.35 -17.68
N GLN A 537 8.02 1.16 -17.51
CA GLN A 537 8.74 0.38 -18.53
C GLN A 537 7.89 -0.09 -19.73
N SER A 538 6.59 0.19 -19.74
CA SER A 538 5.66 -0.26 -20.77
C SER A 538 5.28 0.90 -21.68
N THR A 539 5.95 0.98 -22.83
CA THR A 539 5.59 1.88 -23.92
C THR A 539 4.58 1.18 -24.82
N LEU A 540 3.39 1.74 -24.95
CA LEU A 540 2.40 1.30 -25.93
C LEU A 540 2.67 2.06 -27.23
N VAL A 541 2.86 1.39 -28.35
CA VAL A 541 3.06 2.06 -29.64
C VAL A 541 1.76 2.01 -30.43
N ILE A 542 1.14 3.17 -30.67
CA ILE A 542 -0.05 3.32 -31.52
C ILE A 542 0.35 4.21 -32.71
N ASN A 543 0.09 3.76 -33.94
CA ASN A 543 0.38 4.53 -35.17
C ASN A 543 1.84 5.04 -35.29
N GLY A 544 2.82 4.25 -34.85
CA GLY A 544 4.24 4.62 -34.89
C GLY A 544 4.66 5.69 -33.87
N THR A 545 3.74 6.07 -32.97
CA THR A 545 3.99 7.00 -31.87
C THR A 545 4.05 6.22 -30.57
N SER A 546 5.07 6.49 -29.76
CA SER A 546 5.31 5.82 -28.48
C SER A 546 4.55 6.51 -27.35
N TYR A 547 3.68 5.79 -26.65
CA TYR A 547 2.86 6.28 -25.53
C TYR A 547 3.34 5.64 -24.22
N THR A 548 3.45 6.46 -23.18
CA THR A 548 3.79 5.98 -21.83
C THR A 548 2.51 5.77 -21.03
N LEU A 549 2.31 4.57 -20.49
CA LEU A 549 1.25 4.30 -19.50
C LEU A 549 1.63 4.92 -18.15
N ALA A 550 1.22 6.17 -17.88
CA ALA A 550 1.60 6.84 -16.64
C ALA A 550 0.69 6.47 -15.46
N ALA A 551 1.28 5.96 -14.38
CA ALA A 551 0.89 6.38 -13.03
C ALA A 551 1.71 7.64 -12.70
N ILE A 552 1.04 8.74 -12.33
CA ILE A 552 1.74 9.96 -11.93
C ILE A 552 2.29 9.75 -10.52
N PHE A 553 3.60 9.53 -10.41
CA PHE A 553 4.34 9.72 -9.18
C PHE A 553 5.13 11.02 -9.25
N TYR A 554 5.11 11.80 -8.17
CA TYR A 554 5.87 13.04 -8.06
C TYR A 554 7.34 12.73 -7.75
N GLY A 555 8.26 13.23 -8.57
CA GLY A 555 9.65 13.52 -8.22
C GLY A 555 9.94 14.96 -8.63
N LEU A 556 10.54 15.76 -7.75
CA LEU A 556 10.86 17.16 -8.04
C LEU A 556 12.15 17.29 -8.88
N PRO A 557 12.28 18.38 -9.66
CA PRO A 557 13.35 18.60 -10.63
C PRO A 557 14.64 19.09 -9.97
N GLU A 558 15.78 18.60 -10.47
CA GLU A 558 17.12 19.07 -10.08
C GLU A 558 17.34 20.54 -10.50
N SER A 559 17.86 21.33 -9.56
CA SER A 559 18.46 22.63 -9.86
C SER A 559 19.85 22.45 -10.51
N HIS A 560 20.01 22.90 -11.75
CA HIS A 560 21.25 23.10 -12.51
C HIS A 560 22.42 23.70 -11.68
N GLN A 561 23.71 23.54 -11.95
CA GLN A 561 24.55 22.73 -12.85
C GLN A 561 26.01 22.93 -12.36
N GLY A 562 26.91 21.97 -12.58
CA GLY A 562 28.33 22.22 -12.32
C GLY A 562 29.31 21.11 -12.67
N LYS A 563 29.48 20.84 -13.96
CA LYS A 563 30.61 20.12 -14.62
C LYS A 563 30.60 18.58 -14.59
N GLY A 564 30.06 18.03 -15.68
CA GLY A 564 30.79 17.17 -16.60
C GLY A 564 31.19 15.79 -16.08
N TYR A 565 30.23 14.87 -16.04
CA TYR A 565 30.47 13.44 -16.24
C TYR A 565 29.25 12.82 -16.95
N GLN A 566 29.51 11.98 -17.97
CA GLN A 566 28.53 11.03 -18.49
C GLN A 566 28.22 10.02 -17.39
N PHE A 567 26.95 9.91 -16.97
CA PHE A 567 26.51 8.77 -16.17
C PHE A 567 25.04 8.44 -16.37
N ASP A 568 24.80 7.16 -16.68
CA ASP A 568 23.61 6.40 -16.31
C ASP A 568 23.43 6.47 -14.79
N GLN A 569 22.31 6.98 -14.25
CA GLN A 569 22.04 6.88 -12.81
C GLN A 569 20.58 6.60 -12.46
N VAL A 570 20.36 5.34 -12.06
CA VAL A 570 19.72 4.97 -10.80
C VAL A 570 20.74 5.23 -9.69
N CYS A 571 20.38 5.96 -8.62
CA CYS A 571 21.23 6.08 -7.43
C CYS A 571 21.49 4.70 -6.82
N THR A 572 22.67 4.14 -7.11
CA THR A 572 23.20 2.92 -6.54
C THR A 572 24.48 3.27 -5.80
N ALA A 573 24.49 3.14 -4.48
CA ALA A 573 25.71 3.12 -3.70
C ALA A 573 26.40 1.77 -3.95
N LYS A 574 27.32 1.73 -4.93
CA LYS A 574 28.10 0.53 -5.23
C LYS A 574 29.27 0.44 -4.25
N MET A 575 29.17 -0.42 -3.25
CA MET A 575 30.32 -0.87 -2.47
C MET A 575 31.02 -1.97 -3.26
N THR A 576 32.19 -1.66 -3.82
CA THR A 576 33.13 -2.66 -4.32
C THR A 576 34.17 -2.93 -3.24
N LYS A 577 34.57 -4.20 -3.11
CA LYS A 577 35.74 -4.64 -2.33
C LYS A 577 37.01 -3.92 -2.77
#